data_AF-A0A7R9ZTL6-F1
#
_entry.id   AF-A0A7R9ZTL6-F1
#
_cell.length_a   1.000
_cell.length_b   1.000
_cell.length_c   1.000
_cell.angle_alpha   90.00
_cell.angle_beta   90.00
_cell.angle_gamma   90.00
#
_symmetry.space_group_name_H-M   'P 1'
#
loop_
_entity.id
_entity.type
_entity.pdbx_description
1 polymer ?
#
loop_
_entity_poly.entity_id
_entity_poly.type
_entity_poly.pdbx_seq_one_letter_code
_entity_poly.pdbx_strand_id
1 'polypeptide(L)'
;AMTDGTPETQAIGDALCVACAFFYSFYDIQTFKWGRIIPRTQLVTTKIATQAFLSVALCIGLAYDDTLSYFQNNPDFLTQSSLVPVVLWSGLIVNALATFLQVGGMQAVGPTRAQTIFASQPLWSSALAYAFLGETIGFQGAMGGTAFLFALYLAITAPKEGAAESTA
;
A
#
# COMPACT_ATOMS: atom_id res chain seq x y z
N ALA A 1 -14.36 23.74 -10.04
CA ALA A 1 -13.05 24.03 -9.46
C ALA A 1 -12.27 22.72 -9.35
N MET A 2 -11.67 22.30 -10.46
CA MET A 2 -10.56 21.35 -10.50
C MET A 2 -9.54 22.12 -11.32
N THR A 3 -8.47 22.59 -10.68
CA THR A 3 -7.35 23.19 -11.39
C THR A 3 -6.73 22.07 -12.22
N ASP A 4 -7.02 22.08 -13.52
CA ASP A 4 -6.30 21.27 -14.51
C ASP A 4 -4.81 21.56 -14.31
N GLY A 5 -4.08 20.59 -13.76
CA GLY A 5 -2.62 20.67 -13.68
C GLY A 5 -2.10 20.92 -15.08
N THR A 6 -1.13 21.82 -15.21
CA THR A 6 -0.48 22.07 -16.51
C THR A 6 0.00 20.73 -17.09
N PRO A 7 0.08 20.58 -18.43
CA PRO A 7 0.53 19.33 -19.05
C PRO A 7 1.87 18.83 -18.47
N GLU A 8 2.71 19.77 -18.06
CA GLU A 8 3.98 19.53 -17.36
C GLU A 8 3.80 18.87 -15.99
N THR A 9 2.82 19.30 -15.19
CA THR A 9 2.53 18.71 -13.87
C THR A 9 1.98 17.29 -14.00
N GLN A 10 1.16 17.02 -15.01
CA GLN A 10 0.68 15.67 -15.32
C GLN A 10 1.82 14.76 -15.78
N ALA A 11 2.69 15.23 -16.67
CA ALA A 11 3.84 14.46 -17.13
C ALA A 11 4.82 14.13 -15.99
N ILE A 12 5.04 15.06 -15.07
CA ILE A 12 5.83 14.81 -13.85
C ILE A 12 5.14 13.76 -12.97
N GLY A 13 3.81 13.85 -12.80
CA GLY A 13 3.03 12.87 -12.05
C GLY A 13 3.13 11.46 -12.63
N ASP A 14 2.97 11.31 -13.94
CA ASP A 14 3.09 10.02 -14.64
C ASP A 14 4.51 9.45 -14.51
N ALA A 15 5.54 10.30 -14.66
CA ALA A 15 6.93 9.90 -14.48
C ALA A 15 7.20 9.41 -13.04
N LEU A 16 6.66 10.09 -12.04
CA LEU A 16 6.75 9.68 -10.63
C LEU A 16 6.02 8.36 -10.37
N CYS A 17 4.87 8.13 -11.00
CA CYS A 17 4.13 6.86 -10.91
C CYS A 17 4.95 5.69 -11.47
N VAL A 18 5.57 5.85 -12.64
CA VAL A 18 6.44 4.83 -13.25
C VAL A 18 7.66 4.57 -12.37
N ALA A 19 8.31 5.62 -11.87
CA ALA A 19 9.43 5.48 -10.94
C ALA A 19 9.02 4.72 -9.68
N CYS A 20 7.87 5.06 -9.09
CA CYS A 20 7.32 4.38 -7.93
C CYS A 20 7.08 2.89 -8.20
N ALA A 21 6.45 2.54 -9.33
CA ALA A 21 6.18 1.15 -9.70
C ALA A 21 7.47 0.32 -9.87
N PHE A 22 8.52 0.93 -10.42
CA PHE A 22 9.84 0.31 -10.54
C PHE A 22 10.46 0.00 -9.17
N PHE A 23 10.51 1.00 -8.27
CA PHE A 23 11.05 0.81 -6.92
C PHE A 23 10.23 -0.19 -6.10
N TYR A 24 8.91 -0.17 -6.24
CA TYR A 24 8.01 -1.11 -5.57
C TYR A 24 8.29 -2.56 -6.01
N SER A 25 8.42 -2.78 -7.31
CA SER A 25 8.77 -4.11 -7.85
C SER A 25 10.12 -4.60 -7.34
N PHE A 26 11.13 -3.73 -7.28
CA PHE A 26 12.44 -4.08 -6.73
C PHE A 26 12.36 -4.43 -5.24
N TYR A 27 11.60 -3.64 -4.48
CA TYR A 27 11.34 -3.86 -3.06
C TYR A 27 10.69 -5.24 -2.82
N ASP A 28 9.72 -5.64 -3.63
CA ASP A 28 9.04 -6.93 -3.47
C ASP A 28 9.98 -8.12 -3.75
N ILE A 29 10.80 -8.03 -4.80
CA ILE A 29 11.80 -9.05 -5.14
C ILE A 29 12.84 -9.17 -4.01
N GLN A 30 13.30 -8.03 -3.48
CA GLN A 30 14.28 -8.02 -2.41
C GLN A 30 13.66 -8.56 -1.11
N THR A 31 12.48 -8.07 -0.71
CA THR A 31 11.76 -8.56 0.47
C THR A 31 11.53 -10.06 0.42
N PHE A 32 11.32 -10.64 -0.76
CA PHE A 32 11.26 -12.09 -0.90
C PHE A 32 12.60 -12.79 -0.68
N LYS A 33 13.67 -12.33 -1.34
CA LYS A 33 15.01 -12.92 -1.21
C LYS A 33 15.46 -12.94 0.25
N TRP A 34 15.30 -11.80 0.93
CA TRP A 34 15.66 -11.65 2.34
C TRP A 34 14.64 -12.32 3.28
N GLY A 35 13.36 -12.41 2.87
CA GLY A 35 12.30 -13.13 3.56
C GLY A 35 12.53 -14.63 3.71
N ARG A 36 13.31 -15.25 2.81
CA ARG A 36 13.69 -16.66 2.93
C ARG A 36 14.82 -16.92 3.92
N ILE A 37 15.61 -15.89 4.24
CA ILE A 37 16.85 -16.00 5.02
C ILE A 37 16.65 -15.48 6.44
N ILE A 38 15.84 -14.43 6.60
CA ILE A 38 15.65 -13.71 7.86
C ILE A 38 14.27 -14.02 8.44
N PRO A 39 14.16 -14.27 9.77
CA PRO A 39 12.87 -14.49 10.41
C PRO A 39 11.92 -13.29 10.26
N ARG A 40 10.63 -13.57 10.03
CA ARG A 40 9.55 -12.59 9.79
C ARG A 40 9.54 -11.40 10.73
N THR A 41 9.73 -11.66 12.02
CA THR A 41 9.64 -10.66 13.07
C THR A 41 10.72 -9.59 12.91
N GLN A 42 11.95 -9.96 12.52
CA GLN A 42 13.04 -9.01 12.32
C GLN A 42 12.77 -8.12 11.10
N LEU A 43 12.35 -8.70 9.97
CA LEU A 43 12.05 -7.94 8.74
C LEU A 43 10.95 -6.90 8.95
N VAL A 44 9.86 -7.29 9.62
CA VAL A 44 8.72 -6.41 9.88
C VAL A 44 9.11 -5.32 10.87
N THR A 45 9.86 -5.66 11.91
CA THR A 45 10.32 -4.68 12.91
C THR A 45 11.25 -3.66 12.29
N THR A 46 12.23 -4.09 11.48
CA THR A 46 13.13 -3.17 10.78
C THR A 46 12.35 -2.27 9.82
N LYS A 47 11.38 -2.79 9.07
CA LYS A 47 10.54 -1.98 8.18
C LYS A 47 9.77 -0.89 8.95
N ILE A 48 9.07 -1.27 10.02
CA ILE A 48 8.29 -0.33 10.82
C ILE A 48 9.20 0.69 11.49
N ALA A 49 10.36 0.27 12.00
CA ALA A 49 11.33 1.15 12.63
C ALA A 49 11.91 2.16 11.63
N THR A 50 12.28 1.73 10.42
CA THR A 50 12.77 2.65 9.37
C THR A 50 11.68 3.61 8.92
N GLN A 51 10.45 3.14 8.74
CA GLN A 51 9.30 3.99 8.40
C GLN A 51 9.05 5.04 9.50
N ALA A 52 9.06 4.64 10.76
CA ALA A 52 8.88 5.56 11.89
C ALA A 52 10.01 6.59 11.96
N PHE A 53 11.26 6.14 11.80
CA PHE A 53 12.43 7.02 11.81
C PHE A 53 12.36 8.06 10.68
N LEU A 54 12.10 7.62 9.45
CA LEU A 54 11.99 8.52 8.29
C LEU A 54 10.82 9.48 8.44
N SER A 55 9.68 9.03 8.98
CA SER A 55 8.54 9.90 9.24
C SER A 55 8.90 11.01 10.23
N VAL A 56 9.57 10.68 11.34
CA VAL A 56 10.00 11.68 12.33
C VAL A 56 11.04 12.62 11.74
N ALA A 57 12.03 12.09 11.00
CA ALA A 57 13.05 12.89 10.35
C ALA A 57 12.46 13.88 9.34
N LEU A 58 11.44 13.47 8.58
CA LEU A 58 10.73 14.34 7.64
C LEU A 58 9.95 15.44 8.36
N CYS A 59 9.22 15.10 9.43
CA CYS A 59 8.50 16.09 10.24
C CYS A 59 9.43 17.15 10.84
N ILE A 60 10.65 16.76 11.25
CA ILE A 60 11.63 17.69 11.82
C ILE A 60 12.35 18.50 10.72
N GLY A 61 12.68 17.88 9.58
CA GLY A 61 13.53 18.49 8.57
C GLY A 61 12.80 19.31 7.52
N LEU A 62 11.68 18.80 7.00
CA LEU A 62 10.98 19.38 5.85
C LEU A 62 9.60 19.92 6.18
N ALA A 63 8.92 19.34 7.17
CA ALA A 63 7.55 19.72 7.55
C ALA A 63 7.48 20.36 8.95
N TYR A 64 8.56 21.01 9.39
CA TYR A 64 8.67 21.56 10.75
C TYR A 64 7.60 22.63 11.03
N ASP A 65 7.46 23.59 10.13
CA ASP A 65 6.53 24.72 10.29
C ASP A 65 5.06 24.26 10.28
N ASP A 66 4.71 23.34 9.37
CA ASP A 66 3.38 22.73 9.29
C ASP A 66 3.07 21.88 10.54
N THR A 67 4.05 21.14 11.04
CA THR A 67 3.89 20.33 12.26
C THR A 67 3.66 21.22 13.48
N LEU A 68 4.47 22.26 13.64
CA LEU A 68 4.39 23.17 14.78
C LEU A 68 3.07 23.96 14.79
N SER A 69 2.66 24.47 13.62
CA SER A 69 1.38 25.17 13.48
C SER A 69 0.19 24.26 13.75
N TYR A 70 0.23 22.98 13.35
CA TYR A 70 -0.81 22.02 13.68
C TYR A 70 -0.98 21.80 15.19
N PHE A 71 0.12 21.62 15.92
CA PHE A 71 0.06 21.41 17.38
C PHE A 71 -0.35 22.68 18.15
N GLN A 72 0.05 23.86 17.69
CA GLN A 72 -0.38 25.13 18.29
C GLN A 72 -1.88 25.35 18.13
N ASN A 73 -2.45 24.96 16.99
CA ASN A 73 -3.88 25.10 16.71
C ASN A 73 -4.72 23.98 17.36
N ASN A 74 -4.11 22.89 17.81
CA ASN A 74 -4.80 21.73 18.41
C ASN A 74 -4.15 21.31 19.74
N PRO A 75 -4.20 22.15 20.79
CA PRO A 75 -3.61 21.83 22.10
C PRO A 75 -4.27 20.60 22.76
N ASP A 76 -5.53 20.31 22.41
CA ASP A 76 -6.31 19.17 22.91
C ASP A 76 -6.12 17.89 22.08
N PHE A 77 -5.05 17.80 21.28
CA PHE A 77 -4.78 16.64 20.42
C PHE A 77 -4.83 15.29 21.16
N LEU A 78 -4.34 15.24 22.40
CA LEU A 78 -4.33 14.02 23.23
C LEU A 78 -5.65 13.74 23.94
N THR A 79 -6.47 14.78 24.18
CA THR A 79 -7.77 14.68 24.86
C THR A 79 -8.92 14.51 23.86
N GLN A 80 -8.69 14.73 22.57
CA GLN A 80 -9.65 14.50 21.51
C GLN A 80 -9.93 12.99 21.36
N SER A 81 -11.09 12.56 21.86
CA SER A 81 -11.51 11.15 21.94
C SER A 81 -11.46 10.37 20.63
N SER A 82 -11.48 11.04 19.46
CA SER A 82 -11.44 10.39 18.15
C SER A 82 -10.03 10.24 17.56
N LEU A 83 -9.08 11.13 17.90
CA LEU A 83 -7.76 11.14 17.25
C LEU A 83 -6.87 10.02 17.76
N VAL A 84 -6.79 9.83 19.08
CA VAL A 84 -5.93 8.79 19.68
C VAL A 84 -6.30 7.38 19.17
N PRO A 85 -7.58 6.96 19.15
CA PRO A 85 -7.94 5.65 18.59
C PRO A 85 -7.62 5.52 17.10
N VAL A 86 -7.81 6.58 16.30
CA VAL A 86 -7.52 6.55 14.86
C VAL A 86 -6.01 6.43 14.59
N VAL A 87 -5.19 7.16 15.35
CA VAL A 87 -3.72 7.06 15.26
C VAL A 87 -3.24 5.68 15.67
N LEU A 88 -3.77 5.13 16.78
CA LEU A 88 -3.43 3.77 17.23
C LEU A 88 -3.87 2.71 16.23
N TRP A 89 -5.09 2.83 15.68
CA TRP A 89 -5.60 1.94 14.64
C TRP A 89 -4.71 1.98 13.39
N SER A 90 -4.38 3.17 12.91
CA SER A 90 -3.51 3.35 11.74
C SER A 90 -2.10 2.79 11.99
N GLY A 91 -1.48 3.10 13.13
CA GLY A 91 -0.14 2.64 13.45
C GLY A 91 -0.06 1.12 13.69
N LEU A 92 -0.95 0.57 14.51
CA LEU A 92 -0.86 -0.83 14.94
C LEU A 92 -1.52 -1.78 13.94
N ILE A 93 -2.72 -1.46 13.44
CA ILE A 93 -3.46 -2.38 12.58
C ILE A 93 -3.04 -2.21 11.13
N VAL A 94 -3.09 -0.98 10.62
CA VAL A 94 -2.83 -0.71 9.19
C VAL A 94 -1.34 -0.80 8.86
N ASN A 95 -0.45 -0.31 9.72
CA ASN A 95 0.99 -0.33 9.45
C ASN A 95 1.69 -1.58 10.01
N ALA A 96 1.48 -1.95 11.27
CA ALA A 96 2.22 -3.06 11.87
C ALA A 96 1.63 -4.45 11.55
N LEU A 97 0.36 -4.69 11.87
CA LEU A 97 -0.27 -5.98 11.67
C LEU A 97 -0.44 -6.33 10.19
N ALA A 98 -0.91 -5.39 9.36
CA ALA A 98 -1.07 -5.65 7.94
C ALA A 98 0.28 -6.00 7.28
N THR A 99 1.35 -5.25 7.60
CA THR A 99 2.70 -5.57 7.10
C THR A 99 3.19 -6.93 7.60
N PHE A 100 2.92 -7.28 8.85
CA PHE A 100 3.27 -8.59 9.39
C PHE A 100 2.60 -9.73 8.61
N LEU A 101 1.29 -9.61 8.38
CA LEU A 101 0.52 -10.57 7.58
C LEU A 101 0.97 -10.59 6.13
N GLN A 102 1.29 -9.43 5.56
CA GLN A 102 1.75 -9.29 4.18
C GLN A 102 3.07 -10.02 3.95
N VAL A 103 4.08 -9.75 4.78
CA VAL A 103 5.38 -10.43 4.73
C VAL A 103 5.21 -11.92 5.01
N GLY A 104 4.35 -12.28 5.97
CA GLY A 104 4.02 -13.67 6.27
C GLY A 104 3.42 -14.43 5.08
N GLY A 105 2.46 -13.81 4.39
CA GLY A 105 1.83 -14.36 3.19
C GLY A 105 2.83 -14.53 2.05
N MET A 106 3.65 -13.51 1.78
CA MET A 106 4.69 -13.58 0.75
C MET A 106 5.71 -14.70 1.00
N GLN A 107 6.09 -14.92 2.26
CA GLN A 107 7.01 -16.02 2.60
C GLN A 107 6.36 -17.41 2.47
N ALA A 108 5.05 -17.54 2.69
CA ALA A 108 4.35 -18.81 2.66
C ALA A 108 4.04 -19.31 1.23
N VAL A 109 3.59 -18.42 0.34
CA VAL A 109 3.13 -18.80 -1.01
C VAL A 109 4.02 -18.29 -2.16
N GLY A 110 5.06 -17.51 -1.84
CA GLY A 110 5.91 -16.82 -2.80
C GLY A 110 5.33 -15.48 -3.27
N PRO A 111 6.16 -14.55 -3.78
CA PRO A 111 5.77 -13.15 -3.99
C PRO A 111 4.78 -13.03 -5.10
N THR A 112 5.02 -13.69 -6.23
CA THR A 112 4.15 -13.63 -7.40
C THR A 112 2.72 -14.03 -7.04
N ARG A 113 2.54 -15.14 -6.31
CA ARG A 113 1.20 -15.62 -5.91
C ARG A 113 0.55 -14.72 -4.85
N ALA A 114 1.33 -14.24 -3.88
CA ALA A 114 0.84 -13.32 -2.86
C ALA A 114 0.42 -11.96 -3.47
N GLN A 115 1.22 -11.43 -4.38
CA GLN A 115 0.97 -10.18 -5.11
C GLN A 115 -0.30 -10.27 -5.96
N THR A 116 -0.55 -11.39 -6.65
CA THR A 116 -1.81 -11.58 -7.38
C THR A 116 -3.03 -11.52 -6.44
N ILE A 117 -2.91 -12.05 -5.22
CA ILE A 117 -3.98 -11.95 -4.21
C ILE A 117 -4.09 -10.51 -3.70
N PHE A 118 -2.98 -9.85 -3.39
CA PHE A 118 -2.96 -8.44 -2.95
C PHE A 118 -3.47 -7.48 -4.02
N ALA A 119 -3.35 -7.83 -5.30
CA ALA A 119 -3.97 -7.06 -6.36
C ALA A 119 -5.49 -6.92 -6.15
N SER A 120 -6.17 -7.86 -5.45
CA SER A 120 -7.59 -7.74 -5.11
C SER A 120 -7.93 -6.71 -4.03
N GLN A 121 -6.94 -6.06 -3.39
CA GLN A 121 -7.15 -5.04 -2.36
C GLN A 121 -8.11 -3.90 -2.77
N PRO A 122 -8.06 -3.34 -3.99
CA PRO A 122 -8.98 -2.27 -4.40
C PRO A 122 -10.45 -2.72 -4.41
N LEU A 123 -10.72 -3.99 -4.70
CA LEU A 123 -12.09 -4.55 -4.66
C LEU A 123 -12.61 -4.58 -3.23
N TRP A 124 -11.80 -5.05 -2.28
CA TRP A 124 -12.15 -5.05 -0.86
C TRP A 124 -12.29 -3.63 -0.32
N SER A 125 -11.42 -2.72 -0.73
CA SER A 125 -11.51 -1.30 -0.37
C SER A 125 -12.82 -0.68 -0.85
N SER A 126 -13.21 -0.92 -2.11
CA SER A 126 -14.46 -0.41 -2.67
C SER A 126 -15.69 -1.03 -2.01
N ALA A 127 -15.67 -2.34 -1.72
CA ALA A 127 -16.75 -3.02 -1.00
C ALA A 127 -16.93 -2.47 0.43
N LEU A 128 -15.82 -2.22 1.14
CA LEU A 128 -15.87 -1.61 2.48
C LEU A 128 -16.32 -0.16 2.44
N ALA A 129 -15.91 0.63 1.44
CA ALA A 129 -16.37 2.01 1.27
C ALA A 129 -17.89 2.06 1.01
N TYR A 130 -18.40 1.17 0.16
CA TYR A 130 -19.85 1.02 -0.03
C TYR A 130 -20.57 0.62 1.27
N ALA A 131 -20.03 -0.35 2.01
CA ALA A 131 -20.69 -0.90 3.20
C ALA A 131 -20.63 0.02 4.43
N PHE A 132 -19.52 0.72 4.66
CA PHE A 132 -19.26 1.49 5.89
C PHE A 132 -19.29 3.00 5.71
N LEU A 133 -18.91 3.52 4.53
CA LEU A 133 -18.95 4.97 4.24
C LEU A 133 -20.24 5.38 3.53
N GLY A 134 -21.04 4.42 3.04
CA GLY A 134 -22.26 4.69 2.28
C GLY A 134 -21.98 5.29 0.90
N GLU A 135 -20.76 5.14 0.39
CA GLU A 135 -20.40 5.61 -0.95
C GLU A 135 -21.13 4.79 -2.01
N THR A 136 -21.64 5.45 -3.05
CA THR A 136 -22.32 4.76 -4.15
C THR A 136 -21.32 4.34 -5.22
N ILE A 137 -21.46 3.11 -5.72
CA ILE A 137 -20.65 2.64 -6.85
C ILE A 137 -21.25 3.25 -8.12
N GLY A 138 -20.66 4.37 -8.57
CA GLY A 138 -21.01 4.98 -9.84
C GLY A 138 -20.66 4.12 -11.04
N PHE A 139 -21.16 4.49 -12.22
CA PHE A 139 -20.95 3.76 -13.47
C PHE A 139 -19.46 3.55 -13.80
N GLN A 140 -18.62 4.57 -13.55
CA GLN A 140 -17.16 4.47 -13.74
C GLN A 140 -16.51 3.45 -12.79
N GLY A 141 -16.96 3.38 -11.53
CA GLY A 141 -16.50 2.40 -10.55
C GLY A 141 -16.88 0.97 -10.94
N ALA A 142 -18.10 0.77 -11.43
CA ALA A 142 -18.57 -0.53 -11.90
C ALA A 142 -17.78 -1.03 -13.14
N MET A 143 -17.52 -0.14 -14.11
CA MET A 143 -16.70 -0.48 -15.28
C MET A 143 -15.26 -0.81 -14.89
N GLY A 144 -14.63 0.02 -14.05
CA GLY A 144 -13.27 -0.20 -13.57
C GLY A 144 -13.14 -1.50 -12.77
N GLY A 145 -14.08 -1.76 -11.86
CA GLY A 145 -14.13 -2.99 -11.07
C GLY A 145 -14.31 -4.25 -11.93
N THR A 146 -15.17 -4.19 -12.95
CA THR A 146 -15.40 -5.31 -13.87
C THR A 146 -14.16 -5.59 -14.73
N ALA A 147 -13.53 -4.54 -15.28
CA ALA A 147 -12.29 -4.66 -16.04
C ALA A 147 -11.15 -5.24 -15.17
N PHE A 148 -11.06 -4.82 -13.92
CA PHE A 148 -10.09 -5.35 -12.97
C PHE A 148 -10.31 -6.84 -12.66
N LEU A 149 -11.56 -7.24 -12.38
CA LEU A 149 -11.93 -8.65 -12.16
C LEU A 149 -11.61 -9.52 -13.38
N PHE A 150 -11.86 -9.01 -14.58
CA PHE A 150 -11.54 -9.69 -15.82
C PHE A 150 -10.02 -9.87 -16.00
N ALA A 151 -9.23 -8.82 -15.73
CA ALA A 151 -7.77 -8.91 -15.77
C ALA A 151 -7.23 -9.93 -14.75
N LEU A 152 -7.77 -9.95 -13.53
CA LEU A 152 -7.40 -10.93 -12.51
C LEU A 152 -7.75 -12.36 -12.95
N TYR A 153 -8.91 -12.56 -13.56
CA TYR A 153 -9.33 -13.86 -14.11
C TYR A 153 -8.36 -14.37 -15.20
N LEU A 154 -7.92 -13.49 -16.10
CA LEU A 154 -6.91 -13.85 -17.11
C LEU A 154 -5.56 -14.18 -16.46
N ALA A 155 -5.14 -13.41 -15.45
CA ALA A 155 -3.87 -13.62 -14.77
C ALA A 155 -3.82 -14.98 -14.03
N ILE A 156 -4.92 -15.44 -13.44
CA ILE A 156 -4.97 -16.73 -12.73
C ILE A 156 -5.08 -17.93 -13.69
N THR A 157 -5.60 -17.74 -14.91
CA THR A 157 -5.78 -18.80 -15.92
C THR A 157 -4.60 -18.92 -16.88
N ALA A 158 -3.68 -17.95 -16.86
CA ALA A 158 -2.45 -18.00 -17.65
C ALA A 158 -1.59 -19.24 -17.28
N PRO A 159 -1.07 -19.99 -18.27
CA PRO A 159 -0.16 -21.11 -18.02
C PRO A 159 1.09 -20.66 -17.25
N LYS A 160 1.53 -21.46 -16.28
CA LYS A 160 2.78 -21.20 -15.55
C LYS A 160 3.97 -21.39 -16.51
N GLU A 161 4.69 -20.32 -16.83
CA GLU A 161 6.02 -20.43 -17.43
C GLU A 161 6.92 -21.26 -16.51
N GLY A 162 7.32 -22.44 -16.99
CA GLY A 162 8.08 -23.45 -16.24
C GLY A 162 7.58 -24.88 -16.41
N ALA A 163 6.39 -25.12 -16.95
CA ALA A 163 5.91 -26.49 -17.25
C ALA A 163 6.35 -27.04 -18.62
N ALA A 164 6.94 -26.20 -19.50
CA ALA A 164 7.33 -26.59 -20.85
C ALA A 164 8.80 -27.08 -20.97
N GLU A 165 9.61 -26.91 -19.93
CA GLU A 165 11.07 -27.18 -19.99
C GLU A 165 11.47 -28.50 -19.29
N SER A 166 10.53 -29.26 -18.74
CA SER A 166 10.78 -30.58 -18.10
C SER A 166 10.37 -31.77 -18.97
N THR A 167 10.04 -31.54 -20.25
CA THR A 167 9.67 -32.59 -21.21
C THR A 167 10.33 -32.39 -22.59
N ALA A 168 11.58 -31.92 -22.61
CA ALA A 168 12.44 -31.94 -23.80
C ALA A 168 13.70 -32.76 -23.50
#